data_AF-A0A2U1FBK9-F1
#
_entry.id   AF-A0A2U1FBK9-F1
#
_cell.length_a   1.000
_cell.length_b   1.000
_cell.length_c   1.000
_cell.angle_alpha   90.00
_cell.angle_beta   90.00
_cell.angle_gamma   90.00
#
_symmetry.space_group_name_H-M   'P 1'
#
loop_
_entity.id
_entity.type
_entity.pdbx_description
1 polymer ?
#
loop_
_entity_poly.entity_id
_entity_poly.type
_entity_poly.pdbx_seq_one_letter_code
_entity_poly.pdbx_strand_id
1 'polypeptide(L)'
;MSSPTRPAPSDVTTQTAHRSSSGETPVLVVAARPDARGLAAAEVLADRLGGAAAHSRTVDLDARLRGASTVIVLDPSPIRAKLTRDSAFTAPADSAARRDLISRLAPHQSRVRWMTRPDRAA
;
A
#
# COMPACT_ATOMS: atom_id res chain seq x y z
N MET A 1 20.09 32.76 -51.58
CA MET A 1 18.82 32.43 -50.90
C MET A 1 19.09 31.16 -50.11
N SER A 2 19.26 31.26 -48.80
CA SER A 2 19.64 30.12 -47.95
C SER A 2 18.57 29.92 -46.86
N SER A 3 17.90 28.79 -46.92
CA SER A 3 16.90 28.35 -45.93
C SER A 3 17.58 27.96 -44.61
N PRO A 4 17.02 28.29 -43.44
CA PRO A 4 17.51 27.75 -42.17
C PRO A 4 17.01 26.32 -41.96
N THR A 5 17.94 25.39 -41.73
CA THR A 5 17.67 24.01 -41.32
C THR A 5 17.06 24.00 -39.92
N ARG A 6 15.83 23.51 -39.81
CA ARG A 6 15.11 23.26 -38.54
C ARG A 6 15.71 22.03 -37.83
N PRO A 7 16.09 22.10 -36.55
CA PRO A 7 16.42 20.90 -35.80
C PRO A 7 15.13 20.12 -35.44
N ALA A 8 15.17 18.80 -35.58
CA ALA A 8 14.11 17.90 -35.18
C ALA A 8 13.99 17.82 -33.64
N PRO A 9 12.77 17.70 -33.08
CA PRO A 9 12.58 17.42 -31.67
C PRO A 9 12.74 15.90 -31.45
N SER A 10 13.96 15.42 -31.23
CA SER A 10 14.18 14.04 -30.79
C SER A 10 14.16 13.96 -29.27
N ASP A 11 13.17 13.21 -28.80
CA ASP A 11 13.14 12.47 -27.54
C ASP A 11 13.29 13.29 -26.26
N VAL A 12 12.15 13.83 -25.81
CA VAL A 12 11.77 13.73 -24.40
C VAL A 12 11.72 12.24 -24.06
N THR A 13 12.88 11.68 -23.73
CA THR A 13 12.91 10.54 -22.85
C THR A 13 12.43 11.11 -21.53
N THR A 14 11.17 10.86 -21.19
CA THR A 14 10.70 10.92 -19.80
C THR A 14 11.61 10.01 -19.02
N GLN A 15 12.71 10.57 -18.54
CA GLN A 15 13.41 10.11 -17.38
C GLN A 15 12.40 10.28 -16.25
N THR A 16 11.50 9.30 -16.14
CA THR A 16 10.83 8.99 -14.90
C THR A 16 11.95 8.52 -13.99
N ALA A 17 12.75 9.48 -13.52
CA ALA A 17 13.58 9.36 -12.36
C ALA A 17 12.62 8.85 -11.31
N HIS A 18 12.64 7.54 -11.09
CA HIS A 18 11.93 6.90 -10.02
C HIS A 18 12.51 7.59 -8.79
N ARG A 19 11.72 8.53 -8.28
CA ARG A 19 12.10 9.50 -7.26
C ARG A 19 12.52 8.67 -6.07
N SER A 20 13.82 8.41 -5.94
CA SER A 20 14.42 8.04 -4.67
C SER A 20 14.24 9.27 -3.79
N SER A 21 13.11 9.36 -3.09
CA SER A 21 12.94 10.42 -2.11
C SER A 21 13.90 10.16 -0.96
N SER A 22 14.86 11.06 -0.90
CA SER A 22 15.76 11.35 0.20
C SER A 22 15.05 11.27 1.55
N GLY A 23 15.51 10.39 2.43
CA GLY A 23 15.31 10.50 3.89
C GLY A 23 13.89 10.34 4.42
N GLU A 24 12.89 10.09 3.59
CA GLU A 24 11.52 9.83 4.04
C GLU A 24 11.47 8.42 4.66
N THR A 25 11.24 8.41 5.96
CA THR A 25 10.97 7.23 6.76
C THR A 25 9.81 6.44 6.10
N PRO A 26 10.05 5.26 5.49
CA PRO A 26 9.13 4.73 4.48
C PRO A 26 7.80 4.26 5.10
N VAL A 27 6.70 4.81 4.59
CA VAL A 27 5.34 4.38 4.93
C VAL A 27 5.02 3.09 4.17
N LEU A 28 4.53 2.08 4.90
CA LEU A 28 4.04 0.83 4.30
C LEU A 28 2.53 0.71 4.55
N VAL A 29 1.75 0.60 3.48
CA VAL A 29 0.33 0.28 3.55
C VAL A 29 0.15 -1.21 3.31
N VAL A 30 -0.49 -1.91 4.25
CA VAL A 30 -0.73 -3.36 4.20
C VAL A 30 -2.21 -3.63 4.20
N ALA A 31 -2.73 -4.26 3.16
CA ALA A 31 -4.07 -4.81 3.18
C ALA A 31 -4.11 -6.15 3.91
N ALA A 32 -5.07 -6.31 4.83
CA ALA A 32 -5.31 -7.58 5.50
C ALA A 32 -5.80 -8.66 4.51
N ARG A 33 -6.48 -8.24 3.45
CA ARG A 33 -6.97 -9.12 2.39
C ARG A 33 -5.83 -9.59 1.49
N PRO A 34 -5.56 -10.90 1.37
CA PRO A 34 -4.39 -11.43 0.68
C PRO A 34 -4.62 -11.66 -0.83
N ASP A 35 -5.17 -10.69 -1.54
CA ASP A 35 -5.39 -10.81 -2.99
C ASP A 35 -5.16 -9.49 -3.74
N ALA A 36 -5.30 -9.53 -5.07
CA ALA A 36 -5.09 -8.37 -5.94
C ALA A 36 -6.00 -7.18 -5.60
N ARG A 37 -7.20 -7.39 -5.04
CA ARG A 37 -8.09 -6.29 -4.63
C ARG A 37 -7.61 -5.63 -3.35
N GLY A 38 -7.14 -6.43 -2.39
CA GLY A 38 -6.45 -5.91 -1.20
C GLY A 38 -5.23 -5.09 -1.58
N LEU A 39 -4.41 -5.62 -2.49
CA LEU A 39 -3.23 -4.91 -3.01
C LEU A 39 -3.59 -3.59 -3.66
N ALA A 40 -4.55 -3.58 -4.60
CA ALA A 40 -4.98 -2.37 -5.30
C ALA A 40 -5.50 -1.29 -4.32
N ALA A 41 -6.23 -1.69 -3.27
CA ALA A 41 -6.67 -0.76 -2.22
C ALA A 41 -5.48 -0.15 -1.46
N ALA A 42 -4.46 -0.97 -1.16
CA ALA A 42 -3.24 -0.51 -0.49
C ALA A 42 -2.40 0.40 -1.39
N GLU A 43 -2.30 0.12 -2.69
CA GLU A 43 -1.61 0.93 -3.70
C GLU A 43 -2.21 2.34 -3.78
N VAL A 44 -3.55 2.44 -3.90
CA VAL A 44 -4.24 3.75 -3.95
C VAL A 44 -3.91 4.62 -2.73
N LEU A 45 -3.81 4.03 -1.54
CA LEU A 45 -3.45 4.79 -0.34
C LEU A 45 -1.94 5.06 -0.25
N ALA A 46 -1.11 4.09 -0.63
CA ALA A 46 0.34 4.24 -0.65
C ALA A 46 0.77 5.37 -1.59
N ASP A 47 0.20 5.45 -2.79
CA ASP A 47 0.48 6.51 -3.77
C ASP A 47 0.20 7.92 -3.20
N ARG A 48 -0.87 8.06 -2.42
CA ARG A 48 -1.23 9.33 -1.77
C ARG A 48 -0.28 9.72 -0.64
N LEU A 49 0.34 8.73 -0.01
CA LEU A 49 1.23 8.91 1.14
C LEU A 49 2.72 8.88 0.76
N GLY A 50 3.05 8.68 -0.53
CA GLY A 50 4.43 8.46 -0.98
C GLY A 50 5.05 7.17 -0.40
N GLY A 51 4.23 6.15 -0.15
CA GLY A 51 4.62 4.90 0.50
C GLY A 51 4.68 3.70 -0.44
N ALA A 52 4.88 2.52 0.16
CA ALA A 52 4.81 1.24 -0.54
C ALA A 52 3.54 0.46 -0.14
N ALA A 53 3.04 -0.40 -1.02
CA ALA A 53 1.83 -1.20 -0.79
C ALA A 53 2.12 -2.72 -0.73
N ALA A 54 1.46 -3.42 0.17
CA ALA A 54 1.54 -4.86 0.34
C ALA A 54 0.17 -5.44 0.74
N HIS A 55 0.08 -6.76 0.76
CA HIS A 55 -1.01 -7.48 1.41
C HIS A 55 -0.48 -8.52 2.40
N SER A 56 -1.36 -9.08 3.24
CA SER A 56 -0.98 -9.99 4.34
C SER A 56 -0.16 -11.22 3.92
N ARG A 57 -0.35 -11.72 2.69
CA ARG A 57 0.43 -12.83 2.10
C ARG A 57 1.62 -12.42 1.23
N THR A 58 2.04 -11.16 1.22
CA THR A 58 3.24 -10.78 0.47
C THR A 58 4.47 -11.53 1.02
N VAL A 59 5.27 -12.15 0.14
CA VAL A 59 6.38 -13.06 0.51
C VAL A 59 7.43 -12.37 1.38
N ASP A 60 7.75 -11.12 1.09
CA ASP A 60 8.76 -10.33 1.78
C ASP A 60 8.18 -9.38 2.84
N LEU A 61 6.93 -9.61 3.26
CA LEU A 61 6.20 -8.71 4.17
C LEU A 61 7.00 -8.42 5.45
N ASP A 62 7.65 -9.41 6.06
CA ASP A 62 8.40 -9.21 7.31
C ASP A 62 9.63 -8.31 7.11
N ALA A 63 10.32 -8.42 5.98
CA ALA A 63 11.44 -7.55 5.65
C ALA A 63 10.96 -6.10 5.41
N ARG A 64 9.85 -5.95 4.70
CA ARG A 64 9.21 -4.66 4.44
C ARG A 64 8.71 -4.01 5.73
N LEU A 65 8.11 -4.79 6.63
CA LEU A 65 7.69 -4.34 7.94
C LEU A 65 8.89 -3.82 8.73
N ARG A 66 10.01 -4.56 8.79
CA ARG A 66 11.25 -4.10 9.44
C ARG A 66 11.74 -2.76 8.90
N GLY A 67 11.76 -2.57 7.59
CA GLY A 67 12.20 -1.33 6.95
C GLY A 67 11.24 -0.15 7.09
N ALA A 68 9.95 -0.40 7.34
CA ALA A 68 8.93 0.65 7.40
C ALA A 68 9.00 1.47 8.70
N SER A 69 8.88 2.79 8.59
CA SER A 69 8.78 3.70 9.73
C SER A 69 7.39 3.69 10.35
N THR A 70 6.39 3.55 9.49
CA THR A 70 4.97 3.63 9.78
C THR A 70 4.29 2.56 8.94
N VAL A 71 3.41 1.78 9.58
CA VAL A 71 2.66 0.72 8.91
C VAL A 71 1.18 1.05 9.04
N ILE A 72 0.49 1.24 7.91
CA ILE A 72 -0.95 1.48 7.88
C ILE A 72 -1.65 0.20 7.44
N VAL A 73 -2.60 -0.28 8.23
CA VAL A 73 -3.31 -1.53 7.96
C VAL A 73 -4.72 -1.25 7.44
N LEU A 74 -5.02 -1.78 6.26
CA LEU A 74 -6.35 -1.77 5.66
C LEU A 74 -7.06 -3.08 5.97
N ASP A 75 -7.97 -3.03 6.93
CA ASP A 75 -8.86 -4.14 7.29
C ASP A 75 -10.27 -3.59 7.51
N PRO A 76 -11.05 -3.38 6.43
CA PRO A 76 -12.41 -2.85 6.59
C PRO A 76 -13.25 -3.85 7.38
N SER A 77 -14.02 -3.34 8.36
CA SER A 77 -14.95 -4.18 9.10
C SER A 77 -16.01 -4.77 8.15
N PRO A 78 -16.54 -5.98 8.42
CA PRO A 78 -17.60 -6.57 7.61
C PRO A 78 -18.81 -5.65 7.43
N ILE A 79 -19.10 -4.79 8.43
CA ILE A 79 -20.18 -3.81 8.37
C ILE A 79 -19.86 -2.70 7.36
N ARG A 80 -18.65 -2.09 7.42
CA ARG A 80 -18.23 -1.07 6.44
C ARG A 80 -18.17 -1.63 5.02
N ALA A 81 -17.70 -2.87 4.90
CA ALA A 81 -17.66 -3.59 3.64
C ALA A 81 -19.04 -3.79 3.02
N LYS A 82 -20.09 -4.02 3.84
CA LYS A 82 -21.48 -4.12 3.38
C LYS A 82 -22.10 -2.76 3.00
N LEU A 83 -21.67 -1.68 3.65
CA LEU A 83 -22.25 -0.34 3.46
C LEU A 83 -21.62 0.45 2.31
N THR A 84 -20.41 0.08 1.90
CA THR A 84 -19.70 0.72 0.78
C THR A 84 -19.96 -0.04 -0.51
N ARG A 85 -20.16 0.65 -1.64
CA ARG A 85 -20.25 0.03 -2.98
C ARG A 85 -18.90 -0.20 -3.65
N ASP A 86 -17.84 0.35 -3.07
CA ASP A 86 -16.48 0.24 -3.61
C ASP A 86 -15.88 -1.14 -3.31
N SER A 87 -15.66 -1.89 -4.38
CA SER A 87 -15.12 -3.26 -4.35
C SER A 87 -13.76 -3.42 -3.64
N ALA A 88 -12.99 -2.33 -3.53
CA ALA A 88 -11.73 -2.27 -2.80
C ALA A 88 -11.92 -2.32 -1.27
N PHE A 89 -13.11 -1.91 -0.79
CA PHE A 89 -13.46 -1.87 0.63
C PHE A 89 -14.50 -2.91 1.05
N THR A 90 -15.02 -3.73 0.12
CA THR A 90 -16.20 -4.60 0.35
C THR A 90 -15.94 -6.06 0.68
N ALA A 91 -14.69 -6.54 0.72
CA ALA A 91 -14.43 -7.88 1.24
C ALA A 91 -13.41 -7.81 2.38
N PRO A 92 -13.84 -8.07 3.63
CA PRO A 92 -12.92 -8.16 4.75
C PRO A 92 -11.94 -9.31 4.53
N ALA A 93 -10.76 -9.24 5.16
CA ALA A 93 -9.88 -10.40 5.24
C ALA A 93 -10.60 -11.57 5.92
N ASP A 94 -10.31 -12.80 5.51
CA ASP A 94 -10.73 -13.97 6.28
C ASP A 94 -10.04 -13.98 7.66
N SER A 95 -10.65 -14.65 8.64
CA SER A 95 -10.16 -14.66 10.02
C SER A 95 -8.77 -15.30 10.18
N ALA A 96 -8.33 -16.17 9.26
CA ALA A 96 -7.01 -16.78 9.33
C ALA A 96 -5.93 -15.79 8.84
N ALA A 97 -6.16 -15.14 7.70
CA ALA A 97 -5.29 -14.10 7.16
C ALA A 97 -5.18 -12.91 8.11
N ARG A 98 -6.27 -12.53 8.77
CA ARG A 98 -6.26 -11.48 9.81
C ARG A 98 -5.40 -11.88 11.00
N ARG A 99 -5.58 -13.09 11.54
CA ARG A 99 -4.80 -13.57 12.69
C ARG A 99 -3.31 -13.66 12.36
N ASP A 100 -2.97 -14.22 11.20
CA ASP A 100 -1.59 -14.27 10.70
C ASP A 100 -0.98 -12.87 10.61
N LEU A 101 -1.70 -11.91 10.01
CA LEU A 101 -1.24 -10.53 9.94
C LEU A 101 -1.03 -9.91 11.33
N ILE A 102 -1.98 -10.10 12.27
CA ILE A 102 -1.84 -9.60 13.64
C ILE A 102 -0.58 -10.18 14.31
N SER A 103 -0.32 -11.47 14.16
CA SER A 103 0.88 -12.12 14.69
C SER A 103 2.17 -11.52 14.12
N ARG A 104 2.23 -11.25 12.81
CA ARG A 104 3.39 -10.62 12.16
C ARG A 104 3.58 -9.15 12.54
N LEU A 105 2.49 -8.44 12.85
CA LEU A 105 2.53 -7.04 13.29
C LEU A 105 2.85 -6.88 14.78
N ALA A 106 2.71 -7.94 15.59
CA ALA A 106 2.90 -7.88 17.04
C ALA A 106 4.28 -7.32 17.48
N PRO A 107 5.42 -7.63 16.82
CA PRO A 107 6.72 -7.04 17.15
C PRO A 107 6.84 -5.54 16.78
N HIS A 108 5.84 -4.97 16.10
CA HIS A 108 5.92 -3.67 15.44
C HIS A 108 4.78 -2.73 15.86
N GLN A 109 4.06 -3.05 16.94
CA GLN A 109 2.82 -2.36 17.31
C GLN A 109 2.95 -0.84 17.48
N SER A 110 4.11 -0.33 17.92
CA SER A 110 4.34 1.11 18.10
C SER A 110 4.15 1.93 16.82
N ARG A 111 4.52 1.36 15.67
CA ARG A 111 4.43 1.98 14.34
C ARG A 111 3.21 1.58 13.52
N VAL A 112 2.37 0.68 14.03
CA VAL A 112 1.18 0.20 13.32
C VAL A 112 -0.01 1.12 13.59
N ARG A 113 -0.73 1.48 12.52
CA ARG A 113 -1.97 2.26 12.56
C ARG A 113 -3.03 1.53 11.75
N TRP A 114 -4.12 1.18 12.41
CA TRP A 114 -5.25 0.50 11.77
C TRP A 114 -6.22 1.55 11.22
N MET A 115 -6.52 1.49 9.92
CA MET A 115 -7.42 2.45 9.29
C MET A 115 -8.89 2.21 9.70
N THR A 116 -9.21 0.97 10.06
CA THR A 116 -10.39 0.60 10.82
C THR A 116 -9.87 -0.36 11.88
N ARG A 117 -10.14 -0.10 13.17
CA ARG A 117 -9.67 -1.03 14.21
C ARG A 117 -10.23 -2.42 13.90
N PRO A 118 -9.40 -3.48 13.98
CA PRO A 118 -9.92 -4.84 13.90
C PRO A 118 -10.91 -4.97 15.06
N ASP A 119 -12.10 -5.48 14.79
CA ASP A 119 -13.09 -5.70 15.84
C ASP A 119 -12.42 -6.50 16.96
N ARG A 120 -12.54 -6.01 18.19
CA ARG A 120 -11.89 -6.61 19.37
C ARG A 120 -12.51 -7.95 19.77
N ALA A 121 -13.38 -8.52 18.93
CA ALA A 121 -14.19 -9.67 19.21
C ALA A 121 -14.29 -10.58 17.98
N ALA A 122 -13.47 -11.63 17.98
CA ALA A 122 -13.77 -12.95 17.42
C ALA A 122 -12.83 -13.97 18.05
#